data_AF-A0A023GC69-F1
#
_entry.id   AF-A0A023GC69-F1
#
_cell.length_a   1.000
_cell.length_b   1.000
_cell.length_c   1.000
_cell.angle_alpha   90.00
_cell.angle_beta   90.00
_cell.angle_gamma   90.00
#
_symmetry.space_group_name_H-M   'P 1'
#
loop_
_entity.id
_entity.type
_entity.pdbx_description
1 polymer ?
#
loop_
_entity_poly.entity_id
_entity_poly.type
_entity_poly.pdbx_seq_one_letter_code
_entity_poly.pdbx_strand_id
1 'polypeptide(L)'
;MNASKVLAFLVSIILGLNYAKGIRVGGWTTQNPWGNVKYLEMARFALKQQQLKTGFSSRHAALWLFKVETQVVSGINYKISFKIARRPCLHGHFPSSTRTCKLANFYAISDCNTTIYNQPWTKTIKVTSFRCKKRK
;
A
#
# COMPACT_ATOMS: atom_id res chain seq x y z
N MET A 1 -2.80 15.42 -59.29
CA MET A 1 -2.90 15.12 -57.84
C MET A 1 -2.89 16.45 -57.11
N ASN A 2 -4.02 16.84 -56.50
CA ASN A 2 -4.24 18.24 -56.05
C ASN A 2 -3.49 18.53 -54.74
N ALA A 3 -2.82 19.69 -54.67
CA ALA A 3 -2.01 20.12 -53.53
C ALA A 3 -2.75 20.08 -52.18
N SER A 4 -4.07 20.33 -52.17
CA SER A 4 -4.91 20.22 -50.96
C SER A 4 -4.98 18.80 -50.40
N LYS A 5 -4.90 17.77 -51.24
CA LYS A 5 -4.90 16.36 -50.79
C LYS A 5 -3.56 15.98 -50.14
N VAL A 6 -2.46 16.57 -50.61
CA VAL A 6 -1.11 16.37 -50.04
C VAL A 6 -1.01 17.03 -48.67
N LEU A 7 -1.52 18.26 -48.55
CA LEU A 7 -1.48 19.02 -47.30
C LEU A 7 -2.32 18.36 -46.20
N ALA A 8 -3.51 17.83 -46.53
CA ALA A 8 -4.37 17.12 -45.58
C ALA A 8 -3.74 15.80 -45.08
N PHE A 9 -3.00 15.10 -45.95
CA PHE A 9 -2.25 13.89 -45.57
C PHE A 9 -1.12 14.21 -44.59
N LEU A 10 -0.36 15.29 -44.84
CA LEU A 10 0.74 15.70 -43.97
C LEU A 10 0.25 16.13 -42.57
N VAL A 11 -0.88 16.85 -42.48
CA VAL A 11 -1.48 17.25 -41.19
C VAL A 11 -1.96 16.04 -40.38
N SER A 12 -2.51 15.02 -41.05
CA SER A 12 -2.99 13.80 -40.38
C SER A 12 -1.82 12.98 -39.78
N ILE A 13 -0.66 12.97 -40.44
CA ILE A 13 0.54 12.29 -39.93
C ILE A 13 1.11 13.01 -38.70
N ILE A 14 1.09 14.35 -38.68
CA ILE A 14 1.58 15.15 -37.55
C ILE A 14 0.67 14.99 -36.31
N LEU A 15 -0.65 14.89 -36.51
CA LEU A 15 -1.61 14.62 -35.42
C LEU A 15 -1.52 13.17 -34.91
N GLY A 16 -1.18 12.21 -35.77
CA GLY A 16 -0.97 10.80 -35.40
C GLY A 16 0.31 10.57 -34.57
N LEU A 17 1.29 11.47 -34.62
CA LEU A 17 2.58 11.33 -33.93
C LEU A 17 2.54 11.55 -32.40
N ASN A 18 1.38 11.90 -31.83
CA ASN A 18 1.13 11.72 -30.40
C ASN A 18 0.82 10.25 -30.07
N TYR A 19 1.68 9.35 -30.55
CA TYR A 19 1.67 7.95 -30.17
C TYR A 19 1.89 7.88 -28.66
N ALA A 20 0.85 7.42 -27.96
CA ALA A 20 0.88 7.09 -26.55
C ALA A 20 2.18 6.34 -26.23
N LYS A 21 3.12 7.01 -25.55
CA LYS A 21 4.21 6.34 -24.85
C LYS A 21 3.58 5.57 -23.70
N GLY A 22 3.05 4.39 -23.99
CA GLY A 22 2.59 3.46 -22.98
C GLY A 22 3.79 3.07 -22.13
N ILE A 23 3.93 3.70 -20.96
CA ILE A 23 4.93 3.30 -19.98
C ILE A 23 4.59 1.85 -19.60
N ARG A 24 5.36 0.90 -20.14
CA ARG A 24 5.25 -0.50 -19.73
C ARG A 24 5.72 -0.59 -18.29
N VAL A 25 4.77 -0.76 -17.39
CA VAL A 25 5.07 -1.09 -15.99
C VAL A 25 5.57 -2.53 -15.91
N GLY A 26 6.49 -2.80 -14.98
CA GLY A 26 6.89 -4.16 -14.69
C GLY A 26 5.72 -4.99 -14.15
N GLY A 27 5.83 -6.30 -14.20
CA GLY A 27 4.89 -7.19 -13.51
C GLY A 27 5.05 -7.13 -11.98
N TRP A 28 4.10 -7.71 -11.26
CA TRP A 28 4.25 -7.94 -9.82
C TRP A 28 5.26 -9.06 -9.58
N THR A 29 6.25 -8.82 -8.72
CA THR A 29 7.22 -9.81 -8.28
C THR A 29 7.01 -10.10 -6.80
N THR A 30 6.87 -11.37 -6.43
CA THR A 30 6.74 -11.79 -5.02
C THR A 30 8.07 -11.64 -4.31
N GLN A 31 8.05 -11.12 -3.08
CA GLN A 31 9.21 -10.91 -2.23
C GLN A 31 9.08 -11.71 -0.93
N ASN A 32 10.20 -12.04 -0.29
CA ASN A 32 10.21 -12.57 1.07
C ASN A 32 9.71 -11.47 2.04
N PRO A 33 8.61 -11.67 2.79
CA PRO A 33 8.09 -10.68 3.74
C PRO A 33 9.10 -10.24 4.81
N TRP A 34 10.08 -11.09 5.14
CA TRP A 34 11.11 -10.87 6.14
C TRP A 34 12.48 -10.51 5.57
N GLY A 35 12.60 -10.45 4.24
CA GLY A 35 13.86 -10.16 3.58
C GLY A 35 14.29 -8.70 3.69
N ASN A 36 13.38 -7.77 4.00
CA ASN A 36 13.70 -6.34 4.11
C ASN A 36 12.79 -5.61 5.12
N VAL A 37 13.41 -4.90 6.08
CA VAL A 37 12.72 -4.11 7.11
C VAL A 37 11.78 -3.05 6.52
N LYS A 38 12.07 -2.54 5.32
CA LYS A 38 11.26 -1.56 4.59
C LYS A 38 9.81 -2.00 4.42
N TYR A 39 9.54 -3.29 4.27
CA TYR A 39 8.16 -3.78 4.11
C TYR A 39 7.34 -3.56 5.39
N LEU A 40 7.95 -3.81 6.55
CA LEU A 40 7.32 -3.56 7.84
C LEU A 40 7.10 -2.06 8.07
N GLU A 41 8.06 -1.21 7.70
CA GLU A 41 7.93 0.25 7.78
C GLU A 41 6.81 0.78 6.90
N MET A 42 6.69 0.28 5.67
CA MET A 42 5.63 0.65 4.73
C MET A 42 4.24 0.23 5.25
N ALA A 43 4.13 -0.96 5.85
CA ALA A 43 2.90 -1.41 6.49
C ALA A 43 2.52 -0.53 7.69
N ARG A 44 3.50 -0.15 8.54
CA ARG A 44 3.30 0.77 9.68
C ARG A 44 2.86 2.16 9.21
N PHE A 45 3.51 2.70 8.18
CA PHE A 45 3.15 3.96 7.55
C PHE A 45 1.70 3.93 7.04
N ALA A 46 1.34 2.89 6.29
CA ALA A 46 0.00 2.76 5.74
C ALA A 46 -1.07 2.65 6.83
N LEU A 47 -0.80 1.88 7.89
CA LEU A 47 -1.68 1.76 9.03
C LEU A 47 -1.87 3.11 9.74
N LYS A 48 -0.78 3.85 10.00
CA LYS A 48 -0.83 5.17 10.64
C LYS A 48 -1.67 6.15 9.82
N GLN A 49 -1.52 6.17 8.49
CA GLN A 49 -2.38 7.01 7.63
C GLN A 49 -3.85 6.61 7.73
N GLN A 50 -4.17 5.31 7.76
CA GLN A 50 -5.54 4.85 7.89
C GLN A 50 -6.17 5.24 9.24
N GLN A 51 -5.40 5.14 10.34
CA GLN A 51 -5.83 5.57 11.67
C GLN A 51 -6.26 7.03 11.66
N LEU A 52 -5.45 7.90 11.07
CA LEU A 52 -5.72 9.34 10.98
C LEU A 52 -6.97 9.64 10.13
N LYS A 53 -7.22 8.86 9.08
CA LYS A 53 -8.38 9.06 8.18
C LYS A 53 -9.71 8.55 8.73
N THR A 54 -9.70 7.43 9.45
CA THR A 54 -10.94 6.70 9.80
C THR A 54 -11.19 6.57 11.30
N GLY A 55 -10.26 7.06 12.13
CA GLY A 55 -10.29 6.82 13.57
C GLY A 55 -10.07 5.34 13.94
N PHE A 56 -9.61 4.51 12.99
CA PHE A 56 -9.37 3.09 13.23
C PHE A 56 -8.43 2.89 14.42
N SER A 57 -8.94 2.28 15.49
CA SER A 57 -8.18 2.10 16.74
C SER A 57 -7.19 0.94 16.58
N SER A 58 -5.99 1.22 16.06
CA SER A 58 -4.88 0.25 16.00
C SER A 58 -3.60 0.78 16.63
N ARG A 59 -3.72 1.75 17.55
CA ARG A 59 -2.63 2.47 18.23
C ARG A 59 -1.57 1.55 18.85
N HIS A 60 -1.89 0.27 19.04
CA HIS A 60 -1.03 -0.76 19.60
C HIS A 60 -1.12 -2.12 18.86
N ALA A 61 -1.33 -2.13 17.55
CA ALA A 61 -1.43 -3.38 16.82
C ALA A 61 -0.06 -4.03 16.56
N ALA A 62 0.08 -5.32 16.84
CA ALA A 62 1.16 -6.12 16.29
C ALA A 62 0.85 -6.44 14.82
N LEU A 63 1.88 -6.38 13.96
CA LEU A 63 1.78 -6.64 12.53
C LEU A 63 2.48 -7.94 12.20
N TRP A 64 1.78 -8.82 11.49
CA TRP A 64 2.37 -10.01 10.89
C TRP A 64 2.18 -9.96 9.38
N LEU A 65 3.24 -9.61 8.66
CA LEU A 65 3.28 -9.65 7.20
C LEU A 65 3.35 -11.11 6.73
N PHE A 66 2.54 -11.47 5.74
CA PHE A 66 2.54 -12.83 5.18
C PHE A 66 2.64 -12.84 3.66
N LYS A 67 2.46 -11.70 2.99
CA LYS A 67 2.70 -11.58 1.55
C LYS A 67 3.22 -10.18 1.21
N VAL A 68 4.24 -10.12 0.38
CA VAL A 68 4.78 -8.87 -0.19
C VAL A 68 4.97 -9.06 -1.68
N GLU A 69 4.49 -8.11 -2.47
CA GLU A 69 4.73 -8.03 -3.91
C GLU A 69 5.20 -6.63 -4.27
N THR A 70 6.17 -6.53 -5.18
CA THR A 70 6.69 -5.26 -5.67
C THR A 70 6.50 -5.14 -7.17
N GLN A 71 6.26 -3.92 -7.65
CA GLN A 71 6.12 -3.64 -9.07
C GLN A 71 6.89 -2.35 -9.41
N VAL A 72 7.79 -2.43 -10.39
CA VAL A 72 8.51 -1.25 -10.91
C VAL A 72 7.58 -0.49 -11.87
N VAL A 73 7.47 0.81 -11.63
CA VAL A 73 6.68 1.78 -12.42
C VAL A 73 7.54 3.04 -12.63
N SER A 74 6.95 4.25 -12.73
CA SER A 74 7.69 5.51 -12.53
C SER A 74 8.07 5.73 -11.04
N GLY A 75 8.57 4.69 -10.39
CA GLY A 75 8.64 4.51 -8.94
C GLY A 75 8.51 3.04 -8.61
N ILE A 76 8.07 2.71 -7.39
CA ILE A 76 7.83 1.33 -6.98
C ILE A 76 6.50 1.25 -6.24
N ASN A 77 5.62 0.35 -6.69
CA ASN A 77 4.46 -0.05 -5.91
C ASN A 77 4.82 -1.24 -5.01
N TYR A 78 4.35 -1.18 -3.77
CA TYR A 78 4.49 -2.24 -2.78
C TYR A 78 3.09 -2.69 -2.37
N LYS A 79 2.74 -3.93 -2.66
CA LYS A 79 1.50 -4.55 -2.21
C LYS A 79 1.84 -5.46 -1.03
N ILE A 80 1.27 -5.15 0.13
CA ILE A 80 1.60 -5.82 1.39
C ILE A 80 0.33 -6.35 2.02
N SER A 81 0.33 -7.64 2.32
CA SER A 81 -0.72 -8.32 3.07
C SER A 81 -0.22 -8.68 4.46
N PHE A 82 -0.96 -8.24 5.47
CA PHE A 82 -0.57 -8.40 6.86
C PHE A 82 -1.77 -8.58 7.78
N LYS A 83 -1.54 -9.27 8.89
CA LYS A 83 -2.49 -9.40 9.98
C LYS A 83 -2.24 -8.31 11.01
N ILE A 84 -3.32 -7.72 11.51
CA ILE A 84 -3.31 -6.77 12.62
C ILE A 84 -3.83 -7.51 13.84
N ALA A 85 -3.01 -7.63 14.87
CA ALA A 85 -3.39 -8.20 16.15
C ALA A 85 -3.51 -7.07 17.19
N ARG A 86 -4.71 -6.85 17.74
CA ARG A 86 -4.95 -5.78 18.73
C ARG A 86 -4.32 -6.17 20.08
N ARG A 87 -3.43 -5.32 20.61
CA ARG A 87 -2.96 -5.47 22.01
C ARG A 87 -4.11 -5.19 22.98
N PRO A 88 -4.24 -5.98 24.05
CA PRO A 88 -5.32 -5.84 25.04
C PRO A 88 -5.19 -4.60 25.93
N CYS A 89 -4.00 -4.01 26.05
CA CYS A 89 -3.70 -2.93 26.98
C CYS A 89 -3.14 -1.70 26.24
N LEU A 90 -3.76 -0.53 26.45
CA LEU A 90 -3.35 0.73 25.79
C LEU A 90 -2.32 1.54 26.60
N HIS A 91 -2.21 1.37 27.92
CA HIS A 91 -1.38 2.25 28.78
C HIS A 91 -0.86 1.57 30.07
N GLY A 92 -0.60 0.26 30.06
CA GLY A 92 -0.06 -0.42 31.25
C GLY A 92 -0.96 -0.41 32.50
N HIS A 93 -2.20 0.08 32.40
CA HIS A 93 -3.21 0.04 33.45
C HIS A 93 -4.58 -0.32 32.87
N PHE A 94 -5.33 -1.11 33.63
CA PHE A 94 -6.73 -1.43 33.36
C PHE A 94 -7.64 -0.49 34.15
N PRO A 95 -8.83 -0.15 33.63
CA PRO A 95 -9.91 0.32 34.47
C PRO A 95 -10.41 -0.89 35.27
N SER A 96 -9.94 -0.99 36.51
CA SER A 96 -10.44 -1.86 37.59
C SER A 96 -11.00 -3.24 37.18
N SER A 97 -10.15 -4.27 37.19
CA SER A 97 -10.45 -5.65 37.64
C SER A 97 -9.39 -6.64 37.11
N THR A 98 -8.55 -7.14 38.03
CA THR A 98 -7.96 -8.49 38.13
C THR A 98 -7.36 -9.24 36.92
N ARG A 99 -7.24 -8.67 35.70
CA ARG A 99 -6.55 -9.34 34.58
C ARG A 99 -5.20 -8.69 34.29
N THR A 100 -4.11 -9.45 34.46
CA THR A 100 -2.78 -9.03 34.02
C THR A 100 -2.70 -9.11 32.49
N CYS A 101 -2.05 -8.16 31.82
CA CYS A 101 -1.89 -8.17 30.34
C CYS A 101 -1.21 -9.45 29.81
N LYS A 102 -0.61 -10.27 30.69
CA LYS A 102 -0.04 -11.58 30.37
C LYS A 102 -1.07 -12.62 29.93
N LEU A 103 -2.35 -12.46 30.31
CA LEU A 103 -3.42 -13.44 30.05
C LEU A 103 -4.40 -13.02 28.95
N ALA A 104 -4.27 -11.80 28.42
CA ALA A 104 -5.17 -11.33 27.39
C ALA A 104 -4.61 -11.70 26.01
N ASN A 105 -5.14 -12.79 25.45
CA ASN A 105 -4.88 -13.21 24.09
C ASN A 105 -5.14 -12.06 23.10
N PHE A 106 -4.32 -11.88 22.07
CA PHE A 106 -4.59 -10.92 21.01
C PHE A 106 -5.95 -11.26 20.35
N TYR A 107 -7.00 -10.51 20.66
CA TYR A 107 -8.38 -10.95 20.40
C TYR A 107 -9.06 -10.28 19.19
N ALA A 108 -8.29 -9.66 18.30
CA ALA A 108 -8.82 -9.23 17.01
C ALA A 108 -7.72 -9.32 15.96
N ILE A 109 -7.86 -10.31 15.08
CA ILE A 109 -7.02 -10.49 13.89
C ILE A 109 -7.80 -9.94 12.71
N SER A 110 -7.36 -8.82 12.17
CA SER A 110 -7.87 -8.32 10.88
C SER A 110 -6.86 -8.58 9.79
N ASP A 111 -7.30 -9.19 8.70
CA ASP A 111 -6.48 -9.43 7.52
C ASP A 111 -6.55 -8.17 6.64
N CYS A 112 -5.41 -7.52 6.45
CA CYS A 112 -5.30 -6.25 5.76
C CYS A 112 -4.42 -6.36 4.53
N ASN A 113 -4.79 -5.60 3.50
CA ASN A 113 -4.07 -5.45 2.26
C ASN A 113 -3.87 -3.96 2.00
N THR A 114 -2.64 -3.56 1.73
CA THR A 114 -2.32 -2.18 1.35
C THR A 114 -1.45 -2.15 0.11
N THR A 115 -1.63 -1.11 -0.69
CA THR A 115 -0.69 -0.75 -1.75
C THR A 115 -0.11 0.62 -1.47
N ILE A 116 1.22 0.72 -1.50
CA ILE A 116 1.96 1.96 -1.29
C ILE A 116 2.78 2.24 -2.55
N TYR A 117 2.65 3.46 -3.08
CA TYR A 117 3.53 3.98 -4.11
C TYR A 117 4.67 4.77 -3.47
N ASN A 118 5.90 4.48 -3.88
CA ASN A 118 7.11 5.18 -3.43
C ASN A 118 7.94 5.62 -4.63
N GLN A 119 8.28 6.90 -4.66
CA GLN A 119 9.14 7.53 -5.66
C GLN A 119 10.22 8.35 -4.93
N PRO A 120 11.39 7.74 -4.63
CA PRO A 120 12.40 8.37 -3.77
C PRO A 120 12.94 9.70 -4.30
N TRP A 121 13.16 9.82 -5.62
CA TRP A 121 13.75 11.02 -6.24
C TRP A 121 12.86 12.27 -6.17
N THR A 122 11.56 12.10 -5.93
CA THR A 122 10.62 13.21 -5.66
C THR A 122 10.18 13.26 -4.19
N LYS A 123 10.77 12.41 -3.33
CA LYS A 123 10.38 12.24 -1.92
C LYS A 123 8.88 11.92 -1.74
N THR A 124 8.29 11.25 -2.73
CA THR A 124 6.86 10.94 -2.71
C THR A 124 6.61 9.53 -2.16
N ILE A 125 5.81 9.44 -1.10
CA ILE A 125 5.27 8.19 -0.58
C ILE A 125 3.77 8.33 -0.32
N LYS A 126 2.96 7.44 -0.91
CA LYS A 126 1.49 7.55 -0.87
C LYS A 126 0.85 6.18 -0.70
N VAL A 127 -0.08 6.06 0.23
CA VAL A 127 -0.98 4.90 0.31
C VAL A 127 -2.01 5.04 -0.81
N THR A 128 -1.94 4.14 -1.80
CA THR A 128 -2.87 4.14 -2.94
C THR A 128 -4.08 3.26 -2.69
N SER A 129 -3.96 2.24 -1.84
CA SER A 129 -5.10 1.48 -1.34
C SER A 129 -4.86 0.90 0.05
N PHE A 130 -5.93 0.78 0.82
CA PHE A 130 -5.91 0.14 2.13
C PHE A 130 -7.27 -0.54 2.37
N ARG A 131 -7.26 -1.85 2.66
CA ARG A 131 -8.47 -2.63 2.95
C ARG A 131 -8.19 -3.60 4.08
N CYS A 132 -9.10 -3.68 5.05
CA CYS A 132 -9.05 -4.68 6.13
C CYS A 132 -10.36 -5.45 6.19
N LYS A 133 -10.26 -6.77 6.35
CA LYS A 133 -11.38 -7.66 6.65
C LYS A 133 -11.26 -8.09 8.11
N LYS A 134 -12.31 -7.86 8.90
CA LYS A 134 -12.41 -8.46 10.25
C LYS A 134 -12.68 -9.95 10.05
N ARG A 135 -11.95 -10.83 10.75
CA ARG A 135 -12.33 -12.23 10.84
C ARG A 135 -13.56 -12.32 11.74
N LYS A 136 -14.63 -12.96 11.24
CA LYS A 136 -15.83 -13.30 12.03
C LYS A 136 -15.49 -14.43 12.98
#